data_AF-S8CNM9-F1
#
_entry.id   AF-S8CNM9-F1
#
_cell.length_a   1.000
_cell.length_b   1.000
_cell.length_c   1.000
_cell.angle_alpha   90.00
_cell.angle_beta   90.00
_cell.angle_gamma   90.00
#
_symmetry.space_group_name_H-M   'P 1'
#
loop_
_entity.id
_entity.type
_entity.pdbx_description
1 polymer ?
#
loop_
_entity_poly.entity_id
_entity_poly.type
_entity_poly.pdbx_seq_one_letter_code
_entity_poly.pdbx_strand_id
1 'polypeptide(L)'
;MLVATSFDLWQKDAFFSAAEEVQQSADIMESTFRRYMKAKTDGSVPRHLEELERELQMSLDTAKWQLEEFEMAVSVSYKTHGNDITISRHRDFVSAMKAQISVVETALKQQFDSEGKKPFQRVNLDKEECDDLALFLSG
;
A
#
# COMPACT_ATOMS: atom_id res chain seq x y z
N MET A 1 -2.55 -15.92 35.11
CA MET A 1 -1.50 -15.32 34.24
C MET A 1 -2.22 -14.83 32.99
N LEU A 2 -2.40 -13.52 32.82
CA LEU A 2 -3.03 -12.99 31.61
C LEU A 2 -1.99 -13.08 30.49
N VAL A 3 -2.25 -13.95 29.51
CA VAL A 3 -1.46 -13.98 28.27
C VAL A 3 -1.81 -12.71 27.51
N ALA A 4 -0.83 -11.84 27.28
CA ALA A 4 -1.03 -10.65 26.46
C ALA A 4 -1.49 -11.07 25.06
N THR A 5 -2.55 -10.45 24.55
CA THR A 5 -3.01 -10.69 23.18
C THR A 5 -2.01 -10.05 22.20
N SER A 6 -2.04 -10.48 20.93
CA SER A 6 -1.21 -9.86 19.88
C SER A 6 -1.45 -8.34 19.79
N PHE A 7 -2.69 -7.91 20.01
CA PHE A 7 -3.08 -6.50 20.03
C PHE A 7 -2.46 -5.73 21.21
N ASP A 8 -2.48 -6.29 22.42
CA ASP A 8 -1.86 -5.66 23.61
C ASP A 8 -0.35 -5.42 23.42
N LEU A 9 0.30 -6.30 22.66
CA LEU A 9 1.71 -6.16 22.34
C LEU A 9 1.96 -5.13 21.24
N TRP A 10 1.06 -5.04 20.26
CA TRP A 10 1.07 -4.00 19.24
C TRP A 10 0.88 -2.61 19.83
N GLN A 11 -0.05 -2.42 20.77
CA GLN A 11 -0.32 -1.12 21.39
C GLN A 11 0.90 -0.53 22.14
N LYS A 12 1.88 -1.36 22.49
CA LYS A 12 3.14 -0.96 23.13
C LYS A 12 4.31 -0.85 22.16
N ASP A 13 4.09 -1.20 20.90
CA ASP A 13 5.11 -1.20 19.87
C ASP A 13 5.39 0.23 19.40
N ALA A 14 6.66 0.59 19.23
CA ALA A 14 7.05 1.90 18.74
C ALA A 14 6.53 2.17 17.32
N PHE A 15 6.27 1.10 16.56
CA PHE A 15 5.76 1.17 15.19
C PHE A 15 4.23 1.08 15.09
N PHE A 16 3.49 1.05 16.21
CA PHE A 16 2.03 0.92 16.21
C PHE A 16 1.33 1.98 15.36
N SER A 17 1.66 3.26 15.57
CA SER A 17 1.08 4.37 14.80
C SER A 17 1.33 4.23 13.30
N ALA A 18 2.54 3.81 12.91
CA ALA A 18 2.87 3.61 11.50
C ALA A 18 2.11 2.41 10.90
N ALA A 19 1.93 1.34 11.67
CA ALA A 19 1.11 0.21 11.25
C ALA A 19 -0.37 0.59 11.08
N GLU A 20 -0.92 1.41 11.97
CA GLU A 20 -2.29 1.94 11.85
C GLU A 20 -2.46 2.78 10.58
N GLU A 21 -1.49 3.63 10.25
CA GLU A 21 -1.52 4.41 9.01
C GLU A 21 -1.50 3.52 7.76
N VAL A 22 -0.64 2.50 7.73
CA VAL A 22 -0.59 1.52 6.63
C VAL A 22 -1.93 0.80 6.49
N GLN A 23 -2.52 0.35 7.60
CA GLN A 23 -3.81 -0.33 7.59
C GLN A 23 -4.93 0.61 7.10
N GLN A 24 -4.95 1.86 7.57
CA GLN A 24 -5.94 2.85 7.13
C GLN A 24 -5.86 3.10 5.62
N SER A 25 -4.65 3.22 5.07
CA SER A 25 -4.46 3.39 3.63
C SER A 25 -4.88 2.17 2.83
N ALA A 26 -4.61 0.96 3.32
CA ALA A 26 -5.08 -0.28 2.72
C ALA A 26 -6.63 -0.37 2.72
N ASP A 27 -7.28 0.03 3.82
CA ASP A 27 -8.74 0.09 3.94
C ASP A 27 -9.35 1.12 2.98
N ILE A 28 -8.72 2.29 2.83
CA ILE A 28 -9.13 3.32 1.86
C ILE A 28 -9.01 2.76 0.43
N MET A 29 -7.88 2.15 0.09
CA MET A 29 -7.66 1.50 -1.20
C MET A 29 -8.75 0.46 -1.49
N GLU A 30 -9.02 -0.45 -0.56
CA GLU A 30 -10.03 -1.50 -0.76
C GLU A 30 -11.45 -0.92 -0.87
N SER A 31 -11.79 0.08 -0.05
CA SER A 31 -13.09 0.75 -0.14
C SER A 31 -13.29 1.47 -1.48
N THR A 32 -12.23 2.06 -2.02
CA THR A 32 -12.24 2.74 -3.31
C THR A 32 -12.33 1.73 -4.44
N PHE A 33 -11.63 0.59 -4.33
CA PHE A 33 -11.73 -0.52 -5.28
C PHE A 33 -13.15 -1.07 -5.36
N ARG A 34 -13.80 -1.32 -4.22
CA ARG A 34 -15.20 -1.78 -4.18
C ARG A 34 -16.15 -0.76 -4.83
N ARG A 35 -15.93 0.53 -4.59
CA ARG A 35 -16.71 1.62 -5.23
C ARG A 35 -16.50 1.66 -6.74
N TYR A 36 -15.26 1.58 -7.21
CA TYR A 36 -14.90 1.52 -8.63
C TYR A 36 -15.56 0.33 -9.33
N MET A 37 -15.44 -0.87 -8.76
CA MET A 37 -16.04 -2.08 -9.33
C MET A 37 -17.56 -1.96 -9.44
N LYS A 38 -18.22 -1.44 -8.40
CA LYS A 38 -19.66 -1.20 -8.43
C LYS A 38 -20.06 -0.19 -9.51
N ALA A 39 -19.38 0.97 -9.55
CA ALA A 39 -19.66 2.01 -10.54
C ALA A 39 -19.51 1.48 -11.98
N LYS A 40 -18.52 0.63 -12.21
CA LYS A 40 -18.30 -0.05 -13.48
C LYS A 40 -19.43 -1.02 -13.83
N THR A 41 -19.86 -1.87 -12.90
CA THR A 41 -20.98 -2.80 -13.12
C THR A 41 -22.30 -2.06 -13.37
N ASP A 42 -22.53 -0.95 -12.69
CA ASP A 42 -23.75 -0.15 -12.80
C ASP A 42 -23.79 0.73 -14.07
N GLY A 43 -22.72 0.73 -14.90
CA GLY A 43 -22.64 1.54 -16.12
C GLY A 43 -22.59 3.05 -15.83
N SER A 44 -21.90 3.45 -14.76
CA SER A 44 -21.78 4.85 -14.34
C SER A 44 -21.18 5.75 -15.43
N VAL A 45 -21.47 7.06 -15.34
CA VAL A 45 -20.97 8.06 -16.28
C VAL A 45 -19.43 8.00 -16.38
N PRO A 46 -18.82 8.03 -17.59
CA PRO A 46 -17.38 7.87 -17.77
C PRO A 46 -16.51 8.76 -16.87
N ARG A 47 -16.89 10.04 -16.70
CA ARG A 47 -16.19 10.96 -15.79
C ARG A 47 -16.10 10.45 -14.35
N HIS A 48 -17.19 9.89 -13.81
CA HIS A 48 -17.20 9.38 -12.45
C HIS A 48 -16.31 8.13 -12.31
N LEU A 49 -16.29 7.28 -13.34
CA LEU A 49 -15.41 6.12 -13.37
C LEU A 49 -13.93 6.52 -13.42
N GLU A 50 -13.58 7.53 -14.22
CA GLU A 50 -12.23 8.10 -14.31
C GLU A 50 -11.78 8.73 -12.97
N GLU A 51 -12.68 9.42 -12.28
CA GLU A 51 -12.43 9.98 -10.93
C GLU A 51 -12.12 8.86 -9.92
N LEU A 52 -12.96 7.82 -9.86
CA LEU A 52 -12.76 6.67 -8.99
C LEU A 52 -11.49 5.88 -9.34
N GLU A 53 -11.15 5.77 -10.62
CA GLU A 53 -9.92 5.14 -11.09
C GLU A 53 -8.68 5.90 -10.61
N ARG A 54 -8.70 7.24 -10.69
CA ARG A 54 -7.62 8.09 -10.19
C ARG A 54 -7.49 8.03 -8.66
N GLU A 55 -8.60 8.06 -7.94
CA GLU A 55 -8.63 7.90 -6.48
C GLU A 55 -8.10 6.53 -6.05
N LEU A 56 -8.50 5.47 -6.76
CA LEU A 56 -8.05 4.12 -6.50
C LEU A 56 -6.54 3.99 -6.73
N GLN A 57 -6.04 4.55 -7.84
CA GLN A 57 -4.61 4.56 -8.11
C GLN A 57 -3.83 5.28 -7.01
N MET A 58 -4.28 6.49 -6.63
CA MET A 58 -3.66 7.25 -5.56
C MET A 58 -3.60 6.48 -4.24
N SER A 59 -4.73 5.91 -3.82
CA SER A 59 -4.80 5.15 -2.56
C SER A 59 -3.97 3.86 -2.60
N LEU A 60 -3.94 3.15 -3.73
CA LEU A 60 -3.07 2.00 -3.95
C LEU A 60 -1.59 2.38 -3.81
N ASP A 61 -1.17 3.47 -4.47
CA ASP A 61 0.22 3.92 -4.44
C ASP A 61 0.63 4.38 -3.03
N THR A 62 -0.26 5.07 -2.31
CA THR A 62 -0.03 5.46 -0.92
C THR A 62 0.11 4.23 -0.01
N ALA A 63 -0.78 3.24 -0.13
CA ALA A 63 -0.72 2.02 0.67
C ALA A 63 0.58 1.24 0.44
N LYS A 64 1.03 1.14 -0.82
CA LYS A 64 2.30 0.50 -1.17
C LYS A 64 3.49 1.22 -0.55
N TRP A 65 3.59 2.52 -0.78
CA TRP A 65 4.72 3.31 -0.30
C TRP A 65 4.81 3.29 1.24
N GLN A 66 3.68 3.47 1.94
CA GLN A 66 3.68 3.40 3.41
C GLN A 66 4.07 2.01 3.92
N LEU A 67 3.65 0.94 3.25
CA LEU A 67 4.03 -0.42 3.63
C LEU A 67 5.52 -0.69 3.41
N GLU A 68 6.08 -0.22 2.29
CA GLU A 68 7.51 -0.30 2.00
C GLU A 68 8.33 0.49 3.04
N GLU A 69 7.91 1.71 3.36
CA GLU A 69 8.54 2.53 4.39
C GLU A 69 8.47 1.88 5.76
N PHE A 70 7.32 1.33 6.12
CA PHE A 70 7.13 0.57 7.36
C PHE A 70 8.11 -0.63 7.42
N GLU A 71 8.16 -1.45 6.37
CA GLU A 71 9.02 -2.63 6.29
C GLU A 71 10.51 -2.26 6.42
N MET A 72 10.93 -1.17 5.75
CA MET A 72 12.29 -0.65 5.86
C MET A 72 12.59 -0.21 7.30
N ALA A 73 11.73 0.61 7.91
CA ALA A 73 11.95 1.16 9.23
C ALA A 73 12.03 0.07 10.31
N VAL A 74 11.13 -0.92 10.27
CA VAL A 74 11.20 -2.05 11.22
C VAL A 74 12.44 -2.91 10.98
N SER A 75 12.86 -3.13 9.73
CA SER A 75 14.06 -3.92 9.42
C SER A 75 15.34 -3.32 10.00
N VAL A 76 15.45 -1.99 9.98
CA VAL A 76 16.57 -1.25 10.59
C VAL A 76 16.55 -1.39 12.11
N SER A 77 15.37 -1.32 12.71
CA SER A 77 15.20 -1.41 14.17
C SER A 77 15.65 -2.74 14.78
N TYR A 78 15.53 -3.84 14.02
CA TYR A 78 15.86 -5.19 14.50
C TYR A 78 17.31 -5.34 14.91
N LYS A 79 18.24 -4.60 14.27
CA LYS A 79 19.67 -4.66 14.55
C LYS A 79 20.02 -4.25 15.99
N THR A 80 19.17 -3.44 16.62
CA THR A 80 19.48 -2.83 17.92
C THR A 80 18.57 -3.37 19.03
N HIS A 81 17.31 -3.70 18.73
CA HIS A 81 16.30 -4.04 19.77
C HIS A 81 15.34 -5.19 19.38
N GLY A 82 15.59 -5.93 18.30
CA GLY A 82 14.67 -6.95 17.82
C GLY A 82 14.58 -8.18 18.74
N ASN A 83 13.38 -8.51 19.23
CA ASN A 83 13.09 -9.86 19.73
C ASN A 83 12.27 -10.64 18.70
N ASP A 84 12.37 -11.97 18.72
CA ASP A 84 11.75 -12.86 17.72
C ASP A 84 10.22 -12.70 17.62
N ILE A 85 9.53 -12.44 18.74
CA ILE A 85 8.08 -12.21 18.79
C ILE A 85 7.72 -10.92 18.05
N THR A 86 8.42 -9.81 18.33
CA THR A 86 8.17 -8.53 17.65
C THR A 86 8.47 -8.64 16.15
N ILE A 87 9.60 -9.27 15.80
CA ILE A 87 9.97 -9.50 14.39
C ILE A 87 8.90 -10.32 13.66
N SER A 88 8.40 -11.39 14.29
CA SER A 88 7.33 -12.21 13.72
C SER A 88 6.07 -11.38 13.47
N ARG A 89 5.60 -10.61 14.47
CA ARG A 89 4.39 -9.79 14.31
C ARG A 89 4.49 -8.79 13.16
N HIS A 90 5.62 -8.10 13.04
CA HIS A 90 5.84 -7.16 11.95
C HIS A 90 5.84 -7.86 10.58
N ARG A 91 6.48 -9.04 10.48
CA ARG A 91 6.46 -9.85 9.25
C ARG A 91 5.06 -10.32 8.90
N ASP A 92 4.29 -10.77 9.88
CA ASP A 92 2.91 -11.21 9.69
C ASP A 92 2.04 -10.05 9.19
N PHE A 93 2.19 -8.87 9.80
CA PHE A 93 1.53 -7.64 9.37
C PHE A 93 1.89 -7.26 7.93
N VAL A 94 3.19 -7.20 7.62
CA VAL A 94 3.66 -6.87 6.27
C VAL A 94 3.13 -7.87 5.24
N SER A 95 3.15 -9.16 5.57
CA SER A 95 2.63 -10.21 4.67
C SER A 95 1.13 -10.07 4.42
N ALA A 96 0.36 -9.76 5.46
CA ALA A 96 -1.08 -9.53 5.34
C ALA A 96 -1.40 -8.31 4.46
N MET A 97 -0.72 -7.18 4.68
CA MET A 97 -0.91 -5.97 3.88
C MET A 97 -0.47 -6.16 2.43
N LYS A 98 0.66 -6.84 2.18
CA LYS A 98 1.09 -7.21 0.82
C LYS A 98 0.05 -8.06 0.10
N ALA A 99 -0.57 -9.01 0.80
CA ALA A 99 -1.63 -9.83 0.21
C ALA A 99 -2.86 -8.99 -0.16
N GLN A 100 -3.31 -8.07 0.70
CA GLN A 100 -4.44 -7.19 0.43
C GLN A 100 -4.18 -6.26 -0.76
N ILE A 101 -2.99 -5.64 -0.82
CA ILE A 101 -2.55 -4.81 -1.95
C ILE A 101 -2.50 -5.62 -3.25
N SER A 102 -1.88 -6.81 -3.22
CA SER A 102 -1.70 -7.65 -4.41
C SER A 102 -3.02 -8.07 -5.06
N VAL A 103 -4.08 -8.28 -4.26
CA VAL A 103 -5.42 -8.56 -4.78
C VAL A 103 -5.95 -7.41 -5.64
N VAL A 104 -5.84 -6.17 -5.14
CA VAL A 104 -6.31 -4.98 -5.86
C VAL A 104 -5.44 -4.71 -7.10
N GLU A 105 -4.12 -4.81 -6.97
CA GLU A 105 -3.19 -4.64 -8.10
C GLU A 105 -3.44 -5.63 -9.23
N THR A 106 -3.60 -6.90 -8.89
CA THR A 106 -3.83 -7.95 -9.89
C THR A 106 -5.16 -7.75 -10.59
N ALA A 107 -6.20 -7.39 -9.85
CA ALA A 107 -7.50 -7.08 -10.42
C ALA A 107 -7.41 -5.88 -11.38
N LEU A 108 -6.75 -4.79 -11.00
CA LEU A 108 -6.53 -3.64 -11.87
C LEU A 108 -5.75 -3.99 -13.13
N LYS A 109 -4.66 -4.75 -13.00
CA LYS A 109 -3.84 -5.17 -14.14
C LYS A 109 -4.66 -5.97 -15.16
N GLN A 110 -5.46 -6.94 -14.70
CA GLN A 110 -6.35 -7.72 -15.55
C GLN A 110 -7.38 -6.83 -16.28
N GLN A 111 -7.89 -5.79 -15.61
CA GLN A 111 -8.82 -4.84 -16.23
C GLN A 111 -8.13 -4.05 -17.36
N PHE A 112 -6.93 -3.51 -17.13
CA PHE A 112 -6.17 -2.78 -18.16
C PHE A 112 -5.83 -3.64 -19.36
N ASP A 113 -5.37 -4.88 -19.11
CA ASP A 113 -5.05 -5.84 -20.17
C ASP A 113 -6.29 -6.16 -21.01
N SER A 114 -7.48 -6.27 -20.40
CA SER A 114 -8.75 -6.56 -21.09
C SER A 114 -9.32 -5.38 -21.88
N GLU A 115 -9.11 -4.14 -21.42
CA GLU A 115 -9.61 -2.92 -22.07
C GLU A 115 -8.66 -2.41 -23.17
N GLY A 116 -7.50 -3.04 -23.36
CA GLY A 116 -6.45 -2.53 -24.25
C GLY A 116 -5.93 -1.15 -23.83
N LYS A 117 -6.28 -0.70 -22.63
CA LYS A 117 -5.78 0.53 -22.03
C LYS A 117 -4.36 0.26 -21.56
N LYS A 118 -3.42 1.11 -21.96
CA LYS A 118 -2.09 1.08 -21.34
C LYS A 118 -2.29 1.29 -19.83
N PRO A 119 -1.61 0.53 -18.95
CA PRO A 119 -1.54 0.91 -17.54
C PRO A 119 -1.07 2.36 -17.49
N PHE A 120 -1.71 3.18 -16.64
CA PHE A 120 -1.39 4.60 -16.55
C PHE A 120 0.12 4.77 -16.46
N GLN A 121 0.67 5.45 -17.46
CA GLN A 121 2.09 5.74 -17.58
C GLN A 121 2.39 6.84 -16.56
N ARG A 122 2.33 6.52 -15.26
CA ARG A 122 3.11 7.26 -14.25
C ARG A 122 4.53 7.23 -14.77
N VAL A 123 5.13 8.42 -14.85
CA VAL A 123 6.41 8.68 -15.50
C VAL A 123 7.36 7.54 -15.18
N ASN A 124 7.61 6.71 -16.19
CA ASN A 124 8.48 5.56 -16.04
C ASN A 124 9.88 6.13 -16.20
N LEU A 125 10.33 6.80 -15.13
CA LEU A 125 11.62 7.45 -15.09
C LEU A 125 12.66 6.36 -15.24
N ASP A 126 13.44 6.42 -16.31
CA ASP A 126 14.58 5.52 -16.42
C ASP A 126 15.63 5.87 -15.34
N LYS A 127 16.72 5.10 -15.34
CA LYS A 127 17.78 5.27 -14.34
C LYS A 127 18.35 6.70 -14.36
N GLU A 128 18.48 7.29 -15.55
CA GLU A 128 19.02 8.63 -15.75
C GLU A 128 18.03 9.69 -15.28
N GLU A 129 16.76 9.57 -15.65
CA GLU A 129 15.72 10.50 -15.20
C GLU A 129 15.47 10.42 -13.67
N CYS A 130 15.64 9.24 -13.06
CA CYS A 130 15.65 9.07 -11.61
C CYS A 130 16.84 9.77 -10.94
N ASP A 131 18.04 9.64 -11.52
CA ASP A 131 19.26 10.23 -10.98
C ASP A 131 19.22 11.77 -11.13
N ASP A 132 18.67 12.29 -12.24
CA ASP A 132 18.42 13.72 -12.47
C ASP A 132 17.37 14.29 -11.50
N LEU A 133 16.29 13.55 -11.26
CA LEU A 133 15.28 13.93 -10.27
C LEU A 133 15.88 13.94 -8.86
N ALA A 134 16.72 12.97 -8.52
CA ALA A 134 17.42 12.92 -7.25
C ALA A 134 18.38 14.12 -7.08
N LEU A 135 19.14 14.46 -8.12
CA LEU A 135 20.01 15.64 -8.15
C LEU A 135 19.21 16.92 -7.92
N PHE A 136 18.09 17.10 -8.65
CA PHE A 136 17.20 18.25 -8.50
C PHE A 136 16.65 18.41 -7.08
N LEU A 137 16.23 17.30 -6.46
CA LEU A 137 15.68 17.31 -5.09
C LEU A 137 16.77 17.47 -4.01
N SER A 138 18.02 17.14 -4.32
CA SER A 138 19.13 17.20 -3.37
C SER A 138 19.73 18.59 -3.16
N GLY A 139 19.50 19.54 -4.08
CA GLY A 139 19.93 20.94 -3.96
C GLY A 139 21.44 21.15 -4.13
#